data_AF-A0A9P1DF39-F1
#
_entry.id   AF-A0A9P1DF39-F1
#
_cell.length_a   1.000
_cell.length_b   1.000
_cell.length_c   1.000
_cell.angle_alpha   90.00
_cell.angle_beta   90.00
_cell.angle_gamma   90.00
#
_symmetry.space_group_name_H-M   'P 1'
#
loop_
_entity.id
_entity.type
_entity.pdbx_description
1 polymer ?
#
loop_
_entity_poly.entity_id
_entity_poly.type
_entity_poly.pdbx_seq_one_letter_code
_entity_poly.pdbx_strand_id
1 'polypeptide(L)'
;MIWMLPFFFINRGLCCRCFQRCLSRHLSCYFCLGLLFVLSAVSFMVAKEPDVNANDLFFKVVEVLEFFSEKLSQILMQVTLVLGILVALLMRKKIVSLLGYDSQIVRADLKDVLTLFQAQRFSPIEVTLWKVSGLPAAFSTRTLFVRMLLGYNEPQHSRPHDGRTDSMVLREKFQLNYDQEDETQQLSIVIKQQELVGNAVSQLAPVAGALVGAAGGLVTPLGPTAGAGLGVVTGVGAANSLGVEVARVDLSSAMVNRFRNAARGAQAEKLEVAKIGGDFEDETRPVFGTFDQ
;
A
#
# COMPACT_ATOMS: atom_id res chain seq x y z
N MET A 1 2.11 26.56 39.88
CA MET A 1 3.40 26.27 39.20
C MET A 1 4.51 25.78 40.14
N ILE A 2 4.56 26.20 41.41
CA ILE A 2 5.56 25.74 42.39
C ILE A 2 5.57 24.21 42.62
N TRP A 3 4.43 23.54 42.45
CA TRP A 3 4.36 22.07 42.51
C TRP A 3 5.01 21.34 41.32
N MET A 4 5.28 22.01 40.20
CA MET A 4 5.92 21.42 39.01
C MET A 4 7.45 21.61 38.99
N LEU A 5 7.98 22.39 39.92
CA LEU A 5 9.41 22.66 40.08
C LEU A 5 10.25 21.36 40.23
N PRO A 6 9.81 20.32 40.98
CA PRO A 6 10.52 19.04 41.04
C PRO A 6 10.56 18.30 39.70
N PHE A 7 9.52 18.45 38.87
CA PHE A 7 9.47 17.86 37.53
C PHE A 7 10.43 18.54 36.56
N PHE A 8 10.63 19.84 36.70
CA PHE A 8 11.61 20.60 35.91
C PHE A 8 13.06 20.16 36.20
N PHE A 9 13.38 19.84 37.46
CA PHE A 9 14.70 19.35 37.87
C PHE A 9 14.99 17.90 37.44
N ILE A 10 13.98 17.13 37.03
CA ILE A 10 14.14 15.77 36.51
C ILE A 10 14.61 15.74 35.05
N ASN A 11 14.58 16.87 34.35
CA ASN A 11 14.97 16.91 32.96
C ASN A 11 16.47 16.61 32.80
N ARG A 12 16.79 15.57 32.02
CA ARG A 12 18.11 14.88 32.00
C ARG A 12 19.32 15.75 31.66
N GLY A 13 19.10 16.94 31.10
CA GLY A 13 20.17 17.80 30.60
C GLY A 13 20.89 18.65 31.65
N LEU A 14 20.31 18.85 32.84
CA LEU A 14 20.78 19.89 33.79
C LEU A 14 21.30 19.36 35.14
N CYS A 15 21.28 18.04 35.40
CA CYS A 15 21.64 17.50 36.72
C CYS A 15 22.45 16.20 36.68
N CYS A 16 23.31 16.01 37.70
CA CYS A 16 24.13 14.81 37.90
C CYS A 16 23.27 13.58 38.24
N ARG A 17 23.66 12.40 37.73
CA ARG A 17 22.94 11.12 37.93
C ARG A 17 22.70 10.76 39.40
N CYS A 18 23.62 11.13 40.30
CA CYS A 18 23.48 10.87 41.73
C CYS A 18 22.37 11.71 42.37
N PHE A 19 22.26 12.99 41.99
CA PHE A 19 21.21 13.88 42.48
C PHE A 19 19.83 13.44 41.99
N GLN A 20 19.73 13.01 40.73
CA GLN A 20 18.48 12.47 40.18
C GLN A 20 18.00 11.22 40.94
N ARG A 21 18.91 10.33 41.33
CA ARG A 21 18.59 9.13 42.13
C ARG A 21 18.11 9.48 43.53
N CYS A 22 18.71 10.49 44.15
CA CYS A 22 18.30 10.99 45.46
C CYS A 22 16.91 11.65 45.39
N LEU A 23 16.71 12.53 44.42
CA LEU A 23 15.45 13.24 44.19
C LEU A 23 14.30 12.28 43.84
N SER A 24 14.57 11.26 43.03
CA SER A 24 13.62 10.19 42.69
C SER A 24 13.12 9.44 43.91
N ARG A 25 13.99 9.19 44.90
CA ARG A 25 13.63 8.43 46.12
C ARG A 25 12.69 9.20 47.04
N HIS A 26 12.76 10.53 47.02
CA HIS A 26 11.98 11.41 47.89
C HIS A 26 10.88 12.18 47.17
N LEU A 27 10.64 11.87 45.89
CA LEU A 27 9.72 12.63 45.05
C LEU A 27 8.28 12.63 45.58
N SER A 28 7.80 11.50 46.07
CA SER A 28 6.47 11.41 46.71
C SER A 28 6.38 12.30 47.96
N CYS A 29 7.45 12.44 48.73
CA CYS A 29 7.48 13.29 49.92
C CYS A 29 7.44 14.78 49.54
N TYR A 30 8.26 15.19 48.55
CA TYR A 30 8.24 16.56 48.03
C TYR A 30 6.90 16.92 47.38
N PHE A 31 6.27 15.98 46.68
CA PHE A 31 4.93 16.17 46.11
C PHE A 31 3.89 16.37 47.22
N CYS A 32 3.92 15.54 48.26
CA CYS A 32 2.99 15.64 49.40
C CYS A 32 3.18 16.96 50.16
N LEU A 33 4.43 17.38 50.42
CA LEU A 33 4.77 18.67 51.02
C LEU A 33 4.31 19.85 50.17
N GLY A 34 4.53 19.79 48.85
CA GLY A 34 4.08 20.84 47.94
C GLY A 34 2.57 20.95 47.89
N LEU A 35 1.86 19.82 47.94
CA LEU A 35 0.40 19.78 47.96
C LEU A 35 -0.15 20.33 49.29
N LEU A 36 0.44 19.93 50.43
CA LEU A 36 0.11 20.49 51.75
C LEU A 36 0.37 22.00 51.80
N PHE A 37 1.50 22.46 51.27
CA PHE A 37 1.82 23.89 51.20
C PHE A 37 0.76 24.65 50.40
N VAL A 38 0.36 24.15 49.22
CA VAL A 38 -0.65 24.83 48.41
C VAL A 38 -2.02 24.80 49.07
N LEU A 39 -2.43 23.68 49.64
CA LEU A 39 -3.67 23.61 50.42
C LEU A 39 -3.65 24.62 51.57
N SER A 40 -2.55 24.72 52.31
CA SER A 40 -2.41 25.69 53.40
C SER A 40 -2.47 27.14 52.93
N ALA A 41 -1.84 27.46 51.79
CA ALA A 41 -1.86 28.80 51.20
C ALA A 41 -3.26 29.18 50.70
N VAL A 42 -3.98 28.23 50.10
CA VAL A 42 -5.38 28.41 49.67
C VAL A 42 -6.29 28.58 50.87
N SER A 43 -6.17 27.73 51.90
CA SER A 43 -6.94 27.86 53.14
C SER A 43 -6.68 29.20 53.85
N PHE A 44 -5.43 29.67 53.84
CA PHE A 44 -5.09 30.98 54.40
C PHE A 44 -5.68 32.15 53.62
N MET A 45 -5.67 32.09 52.28
CA MET A 45 -6.31 33.09 51.42
C MET A 45 -7.83 33.15 51.66
N VAL A 46 -8.49 31.98 51.73
CA VAL A 46 -9.94 31.91 52.03
C VAL A 46 -10.27 32.48 53.41
N ALA A 47 -9.40 32.25 54.41
CA ALA A 47 -9.60 32.79 55.75
C ALA A 47 -9.42 34.33 55.83
N LYS A 48 -8.77 34.94 54.83
CA LYS A 48 -8.47 36.38 54.81
C LYS A 48 -9.51 37.22 54.06
N GLU A 49 -10.28 36.61 53.16
CA GLU A 49 -11.32 37.29 52.38
C GLU A 49 -12.71 36.95 52.97
N PRO A 50 -13.32 37.86 53.77
CA PRO A 50 -14.59 37.58 54.45
C PRO A 50 -15.79 37.48 53.50
N ASP A 51 -15.66 38.00 52.28
CA ASP A 51 -16.73 38.01 51.26
C ASP A 51 -16.74 36.75 50.38
N VAL A 52 -15.75 35.86 50.51
CA VAL A 52 -15.66 34.64 49.71
C VAL A 52 -16.24 33.46 50.49
N ASN A 53 -17.45 33.05 50.11
CA ASN A 53 -18.01 31.81 50.62
C ASN A 53 -17.20 30.61 50.13
N ALA A 54 -16.81 29.71 51.05
CA ALA A 54 -16.09 28.48 50.71
C ALA A 54 -16.85 27.61 49.68
N ASN A 55 -18.18 27.73 49.68
CA ASN A 55 -19.05 27.03 48.73
C ASN A 55 -18.81 27.53 47.29
N ASP A 56 -18.66 28.83 47.08
CA ASP A 56 -18.43 29.41 45.74
C ASP A 56 -17.06 29.01 45.19
N LEU A 57 -16.03 28.97 46.05
CA LEU A 57 -14.71 28.46 45.67
C LEU A 57 -14.78 26.99 45.25
N PHE A 58 -15.51 26.17 46.01
CA PHE A 58 -15.70 24.76 45.67
C PHE A 58 -16.39 24.60 44.31
N PHE A 59 -17.50 25.31 44.08
CA PHE A 59 -18.19 25.25 42.79
C PHE A 59 -17.33 25.75 41.63
N LYS A 60 -16.50 26.78 41.84
CA LYS A 60 -15.55 27.25 40.82
C LYS A 60 -14.48 26.21 40.48
N VAL A 61 -13.98 25.47 41.47
CA VAL A 61 -13.04 24.36 41.22
C VAL A 61 -13.72 23.23 40.47
N VAL A 62 -14.97 22.89 40.82
CA VAL A 62 -15.76 21.88 40.11
C VAL A 62 -15.99 22.31 38.65
N GLU A 63 -16.35 23.56 38.39
CA GLU A 63 -16.54 24.11 37.04
C GLU A 63 -15.26 24.00 36.19
N VAL A 64 -14.09 24.30 36.78
CA VAL A 64 -12.80 24.12 36.10
C VAL A 64 -12.51 22.65 35.81
N LEU A 65 -12.81 21.74 36.74
CA LEU A 65 -12.62 20.30 36.53
C LEU A 65 -13.56 19.76 35.45
N GLU A 66 -14.82 20.19 35.42
CA GLU A 66 -15.76 19.86 34.34
C GLU A 66 -15.23 20.34 32.99
N PHE A 67 -14.77 21.59 32.91
CA PHE A 67 -14.17 22.13 31.69
C PHE A 67 -12.97 21.29 31.21
N PHE A 68 -12.06 20.91 32.12
CA PHE A 68 -10.94 20.03 31.77
C PHE A 68 -11.40 18.64 31.31
N SER A 69 -12.39 18.06 31.98
CA SER A 69 -12.96 16.75 31.63
C SER A 69 -13.58 16.76 30.23
N GLU A 70 -14.34 17.81 29.90
CA GLU A 70 -14.93 17.98 28.56
C GLU A 70 -13.86 18.09 27.48
N LYS A 71 -12.81 18.89 27.71
CA LYS A 71 -11.71 19.02 26.74
C LYS A 71 -10.92 17.72 26.58
N LEU A 72 -10.69 16.99 27.66
CA LEU A 72 -10.03 15.69 27.61
C LEU A 72 -10.87 14.67 26.83
N SER A 73 -12.19 14.66 27.04
CA SER A 73 -13.13 13.82 26.28
C SER A 73 -13.10 14.13 24.78
N GLN A 74 -13.08 15.42 24.40
CA GLN A 74 -12.95 15.83 22.99
C GLN A 74 -11.64 15.34 22.36
N ILE A 75 -10.51 15.45 23.08
CA ILE A 75 -9.21 14.95 22.59
C ILE A 75 -9.24 13.42 22.45
N LEU A 76 -9.77 12.70 23.43
CA LEU A 76 -9.92 11.24 23.40
C LEU A 76 -10.77 10.79 22.21
N MET A 77 -11.86 11.50 21.91
CA MET A 77 -12.70 11.23 20.74
C MET A 77 -11.94 11.44 19.42
N GLN A 78 -11.15 12.51 19.30
CA GLN A 78 -10.33 12.75 18.11
C GLN A 78 -9.26 11.66 17.92
N VAL A 79 -8.57 11.27 19.00
CA VAL A 79 -7.57 10.19 18.95
C VAL A 79 -8.23 8.86 18.58
N THR A 80 -9.40 8.56 19.15
CA THR A 80 -10.16 7.34 18.84
C THR A 80 -10.59 7.31 17.38
N LEU A 81 -11.01 8.44 16.81
CA LEU A 81 -11.36 8.56 15.39
C LEU A 81 -10.14 8.29 14.49
N VAL A 82 -8.99 8.89 14.79
CA VAL A 82 -7.74 8.66 14.04
C VAL A 82 -7.31 7.19 14.13
N LEU A 83 -7.39 6.60 15.31
CA LEU A 83 -7.08 5.18 15.52
C LEU A 83 -8.06 4.27 14.77
N GLY A 84 -9.34 4.61 14.75
CA GLY A 84 -10.37 3.91 13.99
C GLY A 84 -10.10 3.90 12.49
N ILE A 85 -9.73 5.06 11.92
CA ILE A 85 -9.31 5.17 10.52
C ILE A 85 -8.05 4.32 10.27
N LEU A 86 -7.06 4.38 11.16
CA LEU A 86 -5.83 3.60 11.03
C LEU A 86 -6.10 2.09 11.03
N VAL A 87 -6.93 1.61 11.96
CA VAL A 87 -7.33 0.19 12.04
C VAL A 87 -8.12 -0.22 10.79
N ALA A 88 -9.02 0.62 10.30
CA ALA A 88 -9.76 0.37 9.06
C ALA A 88 -8.80 0.25 7.86
N LEU A 89 -7.79 1.13 7.76
CA LEU A 89 -6.76 1.07 6.71
C LEU A 89 -5.91 -0.19 6.81
N LEU A 90 -5.54 -0.63 8.02
CA LEU A 90 -4.79 -1.88 8.23
C LEU A 90 -5.62 -3.12 7.89
N MET A 91 -6.91 -3.12 8.23
CA MET A 91 -7.83 -4.25 8.00
C MET A 91 -8.40 -4.29 6.58
N ARG A 92 -8.17 -3.27 5.75
CA ARG A 92 -8.72 -3.18 4.39
C ARG A 92 -8.50 -4.43 3.55
N LYS A 93 -7.30 -5.05 3.61
CA LYS A 93 -6.96 -6.24 2.82
C LYS A 93 -7.87 -7.42 3.18
N LYS A 94 -8.19 -7.56 4.47
CA LYS A 94 -9.13 -8.58 4.96
C LYS A 94 -10.56 -8.26 4.56
N ILE A 95 -10.97 -6.99 4.63
CA ILE A 95 -12.33 -6.57 4.24
C ILE A 95 -12.55 -6.80 2.73
N VAL A 96 -11.61 -6.38 1.87
CA VAL A 96 -11.66 -6.60 0.41
C VAL A 96 -11.70 -8.09 0.09
N SER A 97 -10.89 -8.89 0.78
CA SER A 97 -10.91 -10.35 0.63
C SER A 97 -12.23 -10.99 1.08
N LEU A 98 -12.84 -10.51 2.18
CA LEU A 98 -14.12 -11.01 2.68
C LEU A 98 -15.28 -10.65 1.76
N LEU A 99 -15.20 -9.49 1.09
CA LEU A 99 -16.19 -9.06 0.10
C LEU A 99 -16.06 -9.79 -1.24
N GLY A 100 -15.06 -10.66 -1.40
CA GLY A 100 -14.83 -11.41 -2.64
C GLY A 100 -14.35 -10.54 -3.80
N TYR A 101 -13.93 -9.30 -3.52
CA TYR A 101 -13.28 -8.47 -4.53
C TYR A 101 -11.90 -9.04 -4.83
N ASP A 102 -11.56 -9.11 -6.11
CA ASP A 102 -10.20 -9.43 -6.50
C ASP A 102 -9.27 -8.36 -5.92
N SER A 103 -8.27 -8.82 -5.17
CA SER A 103 -7.20 -8.04 -4.56
C SER A 103 -6.50 -7.07 -5.52
N GLN A 104 -6.67 -7.26 -6.83
CA GLN A 104 -6.11 -6.42 -7.88
C GLN A 104 -6.88 -5.11 -8.10
N ILE A 105 -8.18 -5.06 -7.78
CA ILE A 105 -9.04 -3.90 -8.07
C ILE A 105 -8.83 -2.77 -7.04
N VAL A 106 -8.52 -3.12 -5.78
CA VAL A 106 -8.35 -2.12 -4.70
C VAL A 106 -6.90 -2.13 -4.21
N ARG A 107 -6.00 -1.58 -5.03
CA ARG A 107 -4.61 -1.27 -4.65
C ARG A 107 -4.52 0.20 -4.25
N ALA A 108 -4.75 0.49 -2.98
CA ALA A 108 -4.53 1.82 -2.43
C ALA A 108 -3.44 1.70 -1.37
N ASP A 109 -2.16 1.91 -1.68
CA ASP A 109 -1.14 1.84 -0.64
C ASP A 109 -1.19 3.03 0.32
N LEU A 110 -0.67 2.87 1.54
CA LEU A 110 -0.69 3.96 2.52
C LEU A 110 0.06 5.18 1.96
N LYS A 111 1.11 4.93 1.16
CA LYS A 111 1.81 5.95 0.39
C LYS A 111 0.84 6.72 -0.52
N ASP A 112 -0.02 6.04 -1.26
CA ASP A 112 -0.97 6.67 -2.18
C ASP A 112 -1.99 7.54 -1.44
N VAL A 113 -2.46 7.08 -0.28
CA VAL A 113 -3.35 7.84 0.61
C VAL A 113 -2.65 9.11 1.12
N LEU A 114 -1.39 8.99 1.53
CA LEU A 114 -0.58 10.13 2.00
C LEU A 114 -0.26 11.12 0.87
N THR A 115 -0.08 10.64 -0.37
CA THR A 115 0.13 11.48 -1.56
C THR A 115 -1.17 11.93 -2.22
N LEU A 116 -2.33 11.72 -1.58
CA LEU A 116 -3.65 12.10 -2.09
C LEU A 116 -3.92 11.61 -3.53
N PHE A 117 -3.42 10.43 -3.89
CA PHE A 117 -3.55 9.85 -5.23
C PHE A 117 -3.12 10.79 -6.37
N GLN A 118 -2.05 11.57 -6.17
CA GLN A 118 -1.55 12.50 -7.19
C GLN A 118 -1.10 11.74 -8.45
N ALA A 119 -1.91 11.81 -9.51
CA ALA A 119 -1.64 11.12 -10.78
C ALA A 119 -0.41 11.63 -11.54
N GLN A 120 0.10 12.83 -11.19
CA GLN A 120 1.28 13.44 -11.83
C GLN A 120 2.60 12.68 -11.58
N ARG A 121 2.62 11.78 -10.58
CA ARG A 121 3.79 10.95 -10.24
C ARG A 121 4.10 9.90 -11.30
N PHE A 122 3.09 9.49 -12.08
CA PHE A 122 3.23 8.43 -13.05
C PHE A 122 3.69 8.98 -14.41
N SER A 123 4.74 8.36 -14.96
CA SER A 123 5.21 8.60 -16.32
C SER A 123 4.82 7.43 -17.22
N PRO A 124 4.10 7.66 -18.33
CA PRO A 124 3.74 6.56 -19.24
C PRO A 124 5.00 6.01 -19.92
N ILE A 125 5.11 4.70 -19.98
CA ILE A 125 6.12 3.97 -20.74
C ILE A 125 5.45 3.05 -21.75
N GLU A 126 6.04 2.92 -22.92
CA GLU A 126 5.60 1.99 -23.95
C GLU A 126 6.54 0.78 -23.97
N VAL A 127 5.99 -0.40 -23.72
CA VAL A 127 6.71 -1.67 -23.79
C VAL A 127 6.28 -2.39 -25.06
N THR A 128 7.24 -2.66 -25.96
CA THR A 128 7.00 -3.38 -27.21
C THR A 128 7.55 -4.80 -27.11
N LEU A 129 6.69 -5.79 -27.28
CA LEU A 129 7.07 -7.20 -27.34
C LEU A 129 7.23 -7.63 -28.80
N TRP A 130 8.46 -7.94 -29.21
CA TRP A 130 8.77 -8.29 -30.60
C TRP A 130 8.64 -9.79 -30.87
N LYS A 131 9.49 -10.59 -30.22
CA LYS A 131 9.59 -12.03 -30.40
C LYS A 131 9.96 -12.68 -29.07
N VAL A 132 9.37 -13.84 -28.81
CA VAL A 132 9.78 -14.77 -27.78
C VAL A 132 10.43 -15.97 -28.46
N SER A 133 11.56 -16.43 -27.94
CA SER A 133 12.30 -17.59 -28.45
C SER A 133 12.70 -18.52 -27.30
N GLY A 134 12.94 -19.79 -27.59
CA GLY A 134 13.32 -20.79 -26.59
C GLY A 134 12.13 -21.27 -25.76
N LEU A 135 10.94 -21.34 -26.36
CA LEU A 135 9.78 -21.93 -25.70
C LEU A 135 9.93 -23.46 -25.67
N PRO A 136 9.58 -24.13 -24.56
CA PRO A 136 9.66 -25.58 -24.53
C PRO A 136 8.70 -26.23 -25.56
N ALA A 137 9.19 -27.21 -26.31
CA ALA A 137 8.43 -27.86 -27.40
C ALA A 137 7.13 -28.56 -26.95
N ALA A 138 6.97 -28.81 -25.64
CA ALA A 138 5.78 -29.42 -25.04
C ALA A 138 4.51 -28.56 -25.15
N PHE A 139 4.62 -27.29 -25.52
CA PHE A 139 3.50 -26.35 -25.61
C PHE A 139 2.93 -26.16 -27.03
N SER A 140 3.39 -26.94 -28.01
CA SER A 140 3.04 -26.76 -29.43
C SER A 140 1.55 -26.86 -29.75
N THR A 141 0.77 -27.60 -28.97
CA THR A 141 -0.68 -27.79 -29.17
C THR A 141 -1.54 -26.80 -28.37
N ARG A 142 -0.93 -25.95 -27.56
CA ARG A 142 -1.60 -25.11 -26.58
C ARG A 142 -1.55 -23.63 -27.00
N THR A 143 -2.62 -22.91 -26.70
CA THR A 143 -2.71 -21.47 -26.93
C THR A 143 -1.90 -20.74 -25.86
N LEU A 144 -0.94 -19.91 -26.28
CA LEU A 144 -0.09 -19.12 -25.39
C LEU A 144 -0.46 -17.64 -25.50
N PHE A 145 -0.36 -16.91 -24.39
CA PHE A 145 -0.45 -15.46 -24.36
C PHE A 145 0.54 -14.89 -23.35
N VAL A 146 0.90 -13.63 -23.51
CA VAL A 146 1.79 -12.91 -22.62
C VAL A 146 0.96 -11.99 -21.75
N ARG A 147 1.15 -12.08 -20.44
CA ARG A 147 0.61 -11.18 -19.43
C ARG A 147 1.74 -10.28 -18.96
N MET A 148 1.51 -8.96 -19.01
CA MET A 148 2.42 -7.99 -18.43
C MET A 148 1.80 -7.33 -17.21
N LEU A 149 2.61 -7.20 -16.16
CA LEU A 149 2.25 -6.60 -14.90
C LEU A 149 3.35 -5.62 -14.49
N LEU A 150 2.98 -4.38 -14.18
CA LEU A 150 3.92 -3.38 -13.67
C LEU A 150 3.29 -2.61 -12.52
N GLY A 151 3.79 -2.82 -11.31
CA GLY A 151 3.39 -2.03 -10.14
C GLY A 151 1.87 -1.90 -10.00
N TYR A 152 1.35 -0.68 -10.07
CA TYR A 152 -0.07 -0.34 -9.92
C TYR A 152 -0.92 -0.51 -11.18
N ASN A 153 -0.34 -0.90 -12.31
CA ASN A 153 -1.10 -1.09 -13.55
C ASN A 153 -1.99 -2.33 -13.47
N GLU A 154 -3.16 -2.23 -14.12
CA GLU A 154 -3.96 -3.41 -14.43
C GLU A 154 -3.14 -4.38 -15.31
N PRO A 155 -3.25 -5.69 -15.10
CA PRO A 155 -2.55 -6.65 -15.93
C PRO A 155 -3.01 -6.54 -17.38
N GLN A 156 -2.06 -6.34 -18.29
CA GLN A 156 -2.34 -6.29 -19.72
C GLN A 156 -2.03 -7.64 -20.36
N HIS A 157 -2.84 -8.04 -21.33
CA HIS A 157 -2.74 -9.34 -21.99
C HIS A 157 -2.50 -9.16 -23.49
N SER A 158 -1.58 -9.95 -24.03
CA SER A 158 -1.41 -10.09 -25.46
C SER A 158 -2.58 -10.83 -26.09
N ARG A 159 -2.66 -10.79 -27.42
CA ARG A 159 -3.52 -11.72 -28.14
C ARG A 159 -3.04 -13.17 -27.91
N PRO A 160 -3.95 -14.14 -27.93
CA PRO A 160 -3.59 -15.56 -27.91
C PRO A 160 -2.91 -15.96 -29.22
N HIS A 161 -1.94 -16.86 -29.11
CA HIS A 161 -1.20 -17.43 -30.24
C HIS A 161 -1.21 -18.96 -30.16
N ASP A 162 -1.66 -19.60 -31.24
CA ASP A 162 -1.77 -21.06 -31.35
C ASP A 162 -0.59 -21.68 -32.11
N GLY A 163 -0.34 -22.96 -31.87
CA GLY A 163 0.49 -23.79 -32.75
C GLY A 163 1.99 -23.46 -32.74
N ARG A 164 2.51 -22.82 -31.69
CA ARG A 164 3.91 -22.36 -31.63
C ARG A 164 4.80 -23.36 -30.92
N THR A 165 5.83 -23.85 -31.61
CA THR A 165 6.75 -24.87 -31.10
C THR A 165 7.94 -24.30 -30.32
N ASP A 166 8.68 -23.35 -30.89
CA ASP A 166 9.93 -22.83 -30.29
C ASP A 166 9.98 -21.30 -30.21
N SER A 167 9.31 -20.59 -31.13
CA SER A 167 9.27 -19.13 -31.11
C SER A 167 7.91 -18.56 -31.49
N MET A 168 7.64 -17.36 -30.98
CA MET A 168 6.39 -16.63 -31.15
C MET A 168 6.68 -15.16 -31.46
N VAL A 169 6.13 -14.66 -32.56
CA VAL A 169 6.25 -13.24 -32.96
C VAL A 169 4.97 -12.54 -32.52
N LEU A 170 5.08 -11.53 -31.64
CA LEU A 170 3.94 -10.78 -31.13
C LEU A 170 3.78 -9.44 -31.88
N ARG A 171 4.85 -8.63 -31.92
CA ARG A 171 4.83 -7.25 -32.42
C ARG A 171 3.73 -6.40 -31.78
N GLU A 172 3.54 -6.56 -30.47
CA GLU A 172 2.50 -5.86 -29.71
C GLU A 172 3.11 -4.78 -28.82
N LYS A 173 2.32 -3.73 -28.60
CA LYS A 173 2.71 -2.53 -27.84
C LYS A 173 1.75 -2.35 -26.68
N PHE A 174 2.32 -2.04 -25.52
CA PHE A 174 1.59 -1.90 -24.27
C PHE A 174 1.99 -0.59 -23.62
N GLN A 175 1.00 0.15 -23.15
CA GLN A 175 1.21 1.42 -22.45
C GLN A 175 0.99 1.19 -20.96
N LEU A 176 2.02 1.44 -20.17
CA LEU A 176 2.02 1.21 -18.72
C LEU A 176 2.43 2.49 -18.00
N ASN A 177 1.83 2.75 -16.84
CA ASN A 177 2.17 3.87 -15.99
C ASN A 177 3.34 3.48 -15.07
N TYR A 178 4.52 4.06 -15.28
CA TYR A 178 5.71 3.81 -14.49
C TYR A 178 5.98 4.92 -13.49
N ASP A 179 6.25 4.53 -12.26
CA ASP A 179 6.55 5.42 -11.14
C ASP A 179 8.06 5.42 -10.88
N GLN A 180 8.69 6.57 -11.12
CA GLN A 180 10.16 6.69 -11.01
C GLN A 180 10.66 6.68 -9.57
N GLU A 181 9.81 7.04 -8.62
CA GLU A 181 10.16 7.15 -7.21
C GLU A 181 9.93 5.83 -6.46
N ASP A 182 9.37 4.82 -7.15
CA ASP A 182 9.11 3.51 -6.58
C ASP A 182 10.13 2.48 -7.05
N GLU A 183 11.18 2.33 -6.25
CA GLU A 183 12.21 1.32 -6.49
C GLU A 183 11.69 -0.10 -6.24
N THR A 184 10.54 -0.28 -5.58
CA THR A 184 10.01 -1.61 -5.27
C THR A 184 9.23 -2.22 -6.44
N GLN A 185 8.89 -1.42 -7.46
CA GLN A 185 8.16 -1.91 -8.62
C GLN A 185 9.02 -2.83 -9.49
N GLN A 186 8.37 -3.88 -9.98
CA GLN A 186 8.94 -4.87 -10.87
C GLN A 186 8.01 -5.02 -12.08
N LEU A 187 8.58 -4.98 -13.28
CA LEU A 187 7.90 -5.33 -14.52
C LEU A 187 7.98 -6.84 -14.68
N SER A 188 6.85 -7.52 -14.55
CA SER A 188 6.73 -8.97 -14.75
C SER A 188 6.12 -9.24 -16.12
N ILE A 189 6.82 -10.00 -16.94
CA ILE A 189 6.37 -10.50 -18.24
C ILE A 189 6.21 -12.01 -18.08
N VAL A 190 4.96 -12.46 -18.04
CA VAL A 190 4.61 -13.86 -17.79
C VAL A 190 3.97 -14.45 -19.04
N ILE A 191 4.54 -15.54 -19.54
CA ILE A 191 3.93 -16.33 -20.61
C ILE A 191 3.02 -17.34 -19.95
N LYS A 192 1.73 -17.21 -20.22
CA LYS A 192 0.71 -18.11 -19.71
C LYS A 192 0.15 -18.95 -20.83
N GLN A 193 -0.17 -20.17 -20.45
CA GLN A 193 -0.97 -21.04 -21.28
C GLN A 193 -2.45 -20.77 -21.00
N GLN A 194 -3.23 -20.53 -22.05
CA GLN A 194 -4.67 -20.47 -21.92
C GLN A 194 -5.20 -21.88 -21.66
N GLU A 195 -5.74 -22.10 -20.46
CA GLU A 195 -6.51 -23.29 -20.19
C GLU A 195 -7.90 -23.11 -20.80
N LEU A 196 -8.33 -24.09 -21.60
CA LEU A 196 -9.73 -24.21 -21.98
C LEU A 196 -10.52 -24.46 -20.69
N VAL A 197 -11.23 -23.43 -20.25
CA VAL A 197 -12.04 -23.40 -19.02
C VAL A 197 -12.94 -24.63 -18.87
N GLY A 198 -13.34 -25.27 -19.98
CA GLY A 198 -14.12 -26.52 -19.99
C GLY A 198 -13.47 -27.73 -19.29
N ASN A 199 -12.14 -27.84 -19.28
CA ASN A 199 -11.44 -28.98 -18.67
C ASN A 199 -11.04 -28.74 -17.21
N ALA A 200 -10.76 -27.49 -16.83
CA ALA A 200 -10.38 -27.15 -15.46
C ALA A 200 -11.60 -27.07 -14.53
N VAL A 201 -12.71 -26.48 -15.01
CA VAL A 201 -13.94 -26.35 -14.22
C VAL A 201 -14.59 -27.72 -13.96
N SER A 202 -14.50 -28.67 -14.89
CA SER A 202 -15.05 -30.03 -14.70
C SER A 202 -14.30 -30.85 -13.65
N GLN A 203 -13.02 -30.54 -13.38
CA GLN A 203 -12.22 -31.23 -12.35
C GLN A 203 -12.18 -30.49 -11.01
N LEU A 204 -12.24 -29.16 -11.00
CA LEU A 204 -12.11 -28.34 -9.78
C LEU A 204 -13.46 -27.94 -9.13
N ALA A 205 -14.56 -27.88 -9.89
CA ALA A 205 -15.86 -27.47 -9.36
C ALA A 205 -16.37 -28.30 -8.15
N PRO A 206 -16.25 -29.65 -8.12
CA PRO A 206 -16.77 -30.41 -6.98
C PRO A 206 -15.91 -30.28 -5.72
N VAL A 207 -14.59 -30.08 -5.86
CA VAL A 207 -13.66 -30.04 -4.71
C VAL A 207 -13.61 -28.65 -4.07
N ALA A 208 -13.57 -27.58 -4.87
CA ALA A 208 -13.55 -26.21 -4.36
C ALA A 208 -14.88 -25.82 -3.68
N GLY A 209 -16.02 -26.27 -4.25
CA GLY A 209 -17.34 -26.07 -3.64
C GLY A 209 -17.49 -26.77 -2.28
N ALA A 210 -16.94 -27.98 -2.14
CA ALA A 210 -17.01 -28.76 -0.89
C ALA A 210 -16.13 -28.17 0.23
N LEU A 211 -14.91 -27.71 -0.09
CA LEU A 211 -13.97 -27.16 0.90
C LEU A 211 -14.37 -25.77 1.41
N VAL A 212 -14.83 -24.89 0.51
CA VAL A 212 -15.26 -23.53 0.91
C VAL A 212 -16.61 -23.57 1.63
N GLY A 213 -17.52 -24.47 1.25
CA GLY A 213 -18.78 -24.70 1.97
C GLY A 213 -18.57 -25.20 3.41
N ALA A 214 -17.58 -26.09 3.62
CA ALA A 214 -17.25 -26.61 4.96
C ALA A 214 -16.59 -25.54 5.86
N ALA A 215 -15.72 -24.69 5.31
CA ALA A 215 -15.05 -23.63 6.07
C ALA A 215 -15.96 -22.41 6.34
N GLY A 216 -16.79 -22.01 5.37
CA GLY A 216 -17.73 -20.90 5.52
C GLY A 216 -18.86 -21.18 6.50
N GLY A 217 -19.37 -22.42 6.53
CA GLY A 217 -20.44 -22.83 7.44
C GLY A 217 -20.08 -22.80 8.93
N LEU A 218 -18.79 -22.81 9.28
CA LEU A 218 -18.32 -22.76 10.67
C LEU A 218 -18.23 -21.33 11.24
N VAL A 219 -18.25 -20.30 10.40
CA VAL A 219 -17.94 -18.91 10.82
C VAL A 219 -19.08 -17.94 10.52
N THR A 220 -20.04 -18.30 9.68
CA THR A 220 -21.22 -17.46 9.42
C THR A 220 -22.44 -17.88 10.26
N PRO A 221 -23.18 -16.95 10.89
CA PRO A 221 -24.34 -17.25 11.72
C PRO A 221 -25.57 -17.76 10.95
N LEU A 222 -25.48 -17.91 9.62
CA LEU A 222 -26.58 -18.28 8.73
C LEU A 222 -26.66 -19.79 8.41
N GLY A 223 -25.80 -20.61 9.01
CA GLY A 223 -25.81 -22.05 8.83
C GLY A 223 -25.11 -22.55 7.54
N PRO A 224 -24.88 -23.87 7.43
CA PRO A 224 -24.02 -24.47 6.42
C PRO A 224 -24.56 -24.37 4.98
N THR A 225 -25.86 -24.19 4.79
CA THR A 225 -26.50 -24.11 3.47
C THR A 225 -26.28 -22.76 2.77
N ALA A 226 -26.25 -21.65 3.53
CA ALA A 226 -25.97 -20.32 2.98
C ALA A 226 -24.48 -20.14 2.61
N GLY A 227 -23.57 -20.78 3.36
CA GLY A 227 -22.12 -20.77 3.09
C GLY A 227 -21.74 -21.47 1.77
N ALA A 228 -22.48 -22.51 1.37
CA ALA A 228 -22.24 -23.22 0.12
C ALA A 228 -22.52 -22.34 -1.13
N GLY A 229 -23.56 -21.51 -1.09
CA GLY A 229 -23.90 -20.60 -2.20
C GLY A 229 -22.85 -19.52 -2.44
N LEU A 230 -22.30 -18.93 -1.37
CA LEU A 230 -21.25 -17.92 -1.44
C LEU A 230 -19.88 -18.49 -1.86
N GLY A 231 -19.59 -19.74 -1.51
CA GLY A 231 -18.35 -20.43 -1.90
C GLY A 231 -18.25 -20.72 -3.40
N VAL A 232 -19.36 -20.97 -4.08
CA VAL A 232 -19.38 -21.21 -5.54
C VAL A 232 -19.06 -19.92 -6.31
N VAL A 233 -19.57 -18.77 -5.87
CA VAL A 233 -19.37 -17.48 -6.56
C VAL A 233 -17.93 -16.97 -6.43
N THR A 234 -17.29 -17.20 -5.28
CA THR A 234 -15.88 -16.83 -5.04
C THR A 234 -14.89 -17.73 -5.80
N GLY A 235 -15.21 -19.01 -6.02
CA GLY A 235 -14.39 -19.91 -6.83
C GLY A 235 -14.32 -19.55 -8.31
N VAL A 236 -15.39 -19.00 -8.89
CA VAL A 236 -15.45 -18.65 -10.33
C VAL A 236 -14.63 -17.39 -10.64
N GLY A 237 -14.55 -16.42 -9.72
CA GLY A 237 -13.72 -15.21 -9.91
C GLY A 237 -12.21 -15.51 -9.95
N ALA A 238 -11.73 -16.47 -9.15
CA ALA A 238 -10.33 -16.90 -9.14
C ALA A 238 -9.93 -17.75 -10.36
N ALA A 239 -10.90 -18.38 -11.02
CA ALA A 239 -10.65 -19.28 -12.15
C ALA A 239 -10.18 -18.55 -13.42
N ASN A 240 -10.49 -17.26 -13.58
CA ASN A 240 -10.07 -16.47 -14.75
C ASN A 240 -8.56 -16.16 -14.80
N SER A 241 -7.79 -16.55 -13.78
CA SER A 241 -6.32 -16.38 -13.75
C SER A 241 -5.54 -17.71 -13.81
N LEU A 242 -6.21 -18.85 -13.98
CA LEU A 242 -5.61 -20.19 -13.95
C LEU A 242 -4.96 -20.61 -15.29
N GLY A 243 -4.11 -19.75 -15.86
CA GLY A 243 -3.17 -20.20 -16.87
C GLY A 243 -1.91 -20.74 -16.21
N VAL A 244 -1.46 -21.94 -16.60
CA VAL A 244 -0.15 -22.46 -16.19
C VAL A 244 0.93 -21.50 -16.66
N GLU A 245 1.77 -21.07 -15.73
CA GLU A 245 2.92 -20.20 -16.03
C GLU A 245 3.99 -21.02 -16.72
N VAL A 246 4.28 -20.67 -17.98
CA VAL A 246 5.27 -21.37 -18.81
C VAL A 246 6.65 -20.75 -18.60
N ALA A 247 6.71 -19.43 -18.60
CA ALA A 247 7.93 -18.67 -18.40
C ALA A 247 7.61 -17.33 -17.74
N ARG A 248 8.55 -16.81 -16.95
CA ARG A 248 8.43 -15.53 -16.29
C ARG A 248 9.76 -14.79 -16.35
N VAL A 249 9.70 -13.55 -16.80
CA VAL A 249 10.83 -12.63 -16.79
C VAL A 249 10.43 -11.44 -15.94
N ASP A 250 11.19 -11.21 -14.87
CA ASP A 250 10.96 -10.08 -14.01
C ASP A 250 12.11 -9.07 -14.11
N LEU A 251 11.78 -7.83 -14.43
CA LEU A 251 12.72 -6.72 -14.53
C LEU A 251 12.51 -5.79 -13.33
N SER A 252 13.55 -5.63 -12.51
CA SER A 252 13.55 -4.65 -11.43
C SER A 252 13.46 -3.23 -11.97
N SER A 253 12.91 -2.32 -11.15
CA SER A 253 12.92 -0.87 -11.37
C SER A 253 14.26 -0.33 -11.85
N ALA A 254 15.37 -0.79 -11.25
CA ALA A 254 16.73 -0.41 -11.64
C ALA A 254 17.07 -0.81 -13.09
N MET A 255 16.65 -2.00 -13.54
CA MET A 255 16.84 -2.43 -14.93
C MET A 255 15.95 -1.62 -15.89
N VAL A 256 14.69 -1.38 -15.52
CA VAL A 256 13.77 -0.53 -16.31
C VAL A 256 14.35 0.88 -16.47
N ASN A 257 14.89 1.46 -15.41
CA ASN A 257 15.54 2.77 -15.45
C ASN A 257 16.80 2.77 -16.33
N ARG A 258 17.62 1.71 -16.30
CA ARG A 258 18.76 1.58 -17.22
C ARG A 258 18.33 1.54 -18.68
N PHE A 259 17.32 0.74 -19.02
CA PHE A 259 16.80 0.68 -20.39
C PHE A 259 16.20 2.01 -20.84
N ARG A 260 15.47 2.68 -19.96
CA ARG A 260 14.90 4.00 -20.25
C ARG A 260 15.99 5.05 -20.50
N ASN A 261 17.04 5.06 -19.67
CA ASN A 261 18.15 5.99 -19.83
C ASN A 261 18.92 5.72 -21.12
N ALA A 262 19.15 4.45 -21.46
CA ALA A 262 19.75 4.05 -22.72
C ALA A 262 18.89 4.48 -23.94
N ALA A 263 17.57 4.28 -23.87
CA ALA A 263 16.64 4.70 -24.93
C ALA A 263 16.62 6.22 -25.11
N ARG A 264 16.66 6.99 -24.01
CA ARG A 264 16.77 8.46 -24.06
C ARG A 264 18.09 8.92 -24.65
N GLY A 265 19.20 8.28 -24.29
CA GLY A 265 20.51 8.56 -24.87
C GLY A 265 20.52 8.35 -26.38
N ALA A 266 20.00 7.22 -26.85
CA ALA A 266 19.90 6.91 -28.28
C ALA A 266 18.97 7.89 -29.04
N GLN A 267 17.90 8.37 -28.41
CA GLN A 267 17.04 9.40 -28.99
C GLN A 267 17.73 10.76 -29.09
N ALA A 268 18.48 11.15 -28.06
CA ALA A 268 19.25 12.39 -28.06
C ALA A 268 20.31 12.37 -29.17
N GLU A 269 21.05 11.27 -29.31
CA GLU A 269 22.04 11.09 -30.37
C GLU A 269 21.40 11.18 -31.76
N LYS A 270 20.26 10.53 -31.99
CA LYS A 270 19.52 10.65 -33.26
C LYS A 270 19.06 12.08 -33.56
N LEU A 271 18.64 12.83 -32.54
CA LEU A 271 18.27 14.23 -32.68
C LEU A 271 19.47 15.13 -32.98
N GLU A 272 20.64 14.83 -32.43
CA GLU A 272 21.88 15.54 -32.75
C GLU A 272 22.36 15.24 -34.17
N VAL A 273 22.34 13.97 -34.59
CA VAL A 273 22.66 13.59 -35.98
C VAL A 273 21.69 14.23 -36.96
N ALA A 274 20.38 14.28 -36.64
CA ALA A 274 19.39 14.95 -37.47
C ALA A 274 19.60 16.48 -37.55
N LYS A 275 20.13 17.11 -36.49
CA LYS A 275 20.48 18.55 -36.51
C LYS A 275 21.76 18.83 -37.31
N ILE A 276 22.75 17.94 -37.23
CA ILE A 276 24.01 18.07 -37.98
C ILE A 276 23.79 17.75 -39.48
N GLY A 277 22.87 16.83 -39.79
CA GLY A 277 22.42 16.54 -41.15
C GLY A 277 21.39 17.52 -41.72
N GLY A 278 20.90 18.46 -40.90
CA GLY A 278 19.91 19.47 -41.29
C GLY A 278 20.42 20.56 -42.24
N ASP A 279 21.72 20.60 -42.51
CA ASP A 279 22.32 21.42 -43.58
C ASP A 279 22.65 20.59 -44.84
N PHE A 280 22.29 19.31 -44.87
CA PHE A 280 22.68 18.38 -45.95
C PHE A 280 21.63 17.31 -46.24
N GLU A 281 20.39 17.70 -46.54
CA GLU A 281 19.47 16.81 -47.29
C GLU A 281 18.67 17.60 -48.32
N ASP A 282 19.22 17.67 -49.54
CA ASP A 282 18.46 17.29 -50.72
C ASP A 282 19.17 16.06 -51.31
N GLU A 283 18.41 15.03 -51.66
CA GLU A 283 18.85 13.75 -52.23
C GLU A 283 19.69 12.81 -51.35
N THR A 284 19.04 11.97 -50.54
CA THR A 284 18.98 10.51 -50.76
C THR A 284 18.33 9.80 -49.56
N ARG A 285 17.09 9.33 -49.73
CA ARG A 285 16.44 8.44 -48.75
C ARG A 285 17.11 7.07 -48.77
N PRO A 286 17.65 6.53 -47.65
CA PRO A 286 18.06 5.14 -47.61
C PRO A 286 16.85 4.24 -47.33
N VAL A 287 16.72 3.23 -48.20
CA VAL A 287 15.86 2.06 -48.06
C VAL A 287 16.32 1.26 -46.83
N PHE A 288 15.46 1.13 -45.83
CA PHE A 288 15.73 0.28 -44.66
C PHE A 288 15.81 -1.18 -45.09
N GLY A 289 17.01 -1.76 -44.93
CA GLY A 289 17.28 -3.18 -45.13
C GLY A 289 16.59 -4.06 -44.10
N THR A 290 15.92 -5.09 -44.60
CA THR A 290 15.52 -6.30 -43.88
C THR A 290 16.77 -7.03 -43.36
N PHE A 291 16.84 -7.26 -42.05
CA PHE A 291 17.77 -8.22 -41.45
C PHE A 291 17.06 -9.58 -41.36
N ASP A 292 17.47 -10.50 -42.22
CA ASP A 292 17.25 -11.94 -42.06
C ASP A 292 18.42 -12.52 -41.25
N GLN A 293 18.10 -13.12 -40.09
CA GLN A 293 18.79 -14.29 -39.52
C GLN A 293 17.74 -15.17 -38.82
#